data_AF-A0A970HTY1-F1
#
_entry.id   AF-A0A970HTY1-F1
#
_cell.length_a   1.000
_cell.length_b   1.000
_cell.length_c   1.000
_cell.angle_alpha   90.00
_cell.angle_beta   90.00
_cell.angle_gamma   90.00
#
_symmetry.space_group_name_H-M   'P 1'
#
loop_
_entity.id
_entity.type
_entity.pdbx_description
1 polymer ?
#
loop_
_entity_poly.entity_id
_entity_poly.type
_entity_poly.pdbx_seq_one_letter_code
_entity_poly.pdbx_strand_id
1 'polypeptide(L)'
;MIATGRNALRALRPHNVGGPVATIAYSHVAANAPNFLVLEFHVDDIPWYYDLVTGAVPVVKNGYLPVLDAPGYGVEINEEVAPRTRIHIKST
;
A
#
# COMPACT_ATOMS: atom_id res chain seq x y z
N MET A 1 4.20 10.28 23.00
CA MET A 1 2.76 10.60 23.18
C MET A 1 2.13 9.46 23.97
N ILE A 2 1.79 9.66 25.25
CA ILE A 2 1.14 8.65 26.12
C ILE A 2 -0.37 8.80 25.94
N ALA A 3 -1.09 7.71 25.69
CA ALA A 3 -2.55 7.71 25.64
C ALA A 3 -3.13 6.71 26.65
N THR A 4 -3.70 7.26 27.72
CA THR A 4 -4.60 6.64 28.68
C THR A 4 -5.98 6.35 28.07
N GLY A 5 -6.73 5.41 28.65
CA GLY A 5 -8.20 5.36 28.54
C GLY A 5 -8.78 4.34 27.56
N ARG A 6 -9.66 3.50 28.09
CA ARG A 6 -10.42 2.42 27.43
C ARG A 6 -11.54 3.01 26.54
N ASN A 7 -11.81 2.36 25.39
CA ASN A 7 -12.99 2.51 24.51
C ASN A 7 -13.12 3.72 23.55
N ALA A 8 -12.02 4.31 23.09
CA ALA A 8 -12.03 5.17 21.90
C ALA A 8 -11.19 4.51 20.79
N LEU A 9 -11.75 4.30 19.61
CA LEU A 9 -11.00 3.85 18.43
C LEU A 9 -9.87 4.86 18.17
N ARG A 10 -8.64 4.49 18.55
CA ARG A 10 -7.46 5.33 18.33
C ARG A 10 -7.22 5.45 16.84
N ALA A 11 -6.78 6.62 16.39
CA ALA A 11 -6.43 6.85 14.99
C ALA A 11 -5.41 5.81 14.49
N LEU A 12 -5.80 5.07 13.46
CA LEU A 12 -4.94 4.14 12.73
C LEU A 12 -4.07 4.95 11.76
N ARG A 13 -2.76 4.81 11.90
CA ARG A 13 -1.72 5.47 11.10
C ARG A 13 -0.69 4.42 10.73
N PRO A 14 -0.94 3.63 9.68
CA PRO A 14 -0.08 2.52 9.34
C PRO A 14 1.29 3.00 8.87
N HIS A 15 2.30 2.21 9.22
CA HIS A 15 3.64 2.35 8.66
C HIS A 15 3.67 1.73 7.27
N ASN A 16 4.14 2.48 6.27
CA ASN A 16 4.18 2.05 4.88
C ASN A 16 5.48 2.46 4.20
N VAL A 17 6.52 1.66 4.46
CA VAL A 17 7.80 1.63 3.73
C VAL A 17 7.81 0.59 2.61
N GLY A 18 6.63 0.07 2.24
CA GLY A 18 6.48 -0.98 1.25
C GLY A 18 6.41 -0.46 -0.19
N GLY A 19 6.46 -1.39 -1.13
CA GLY A 19 6.26 -1.11 -2.55
C GLY A 19 4.81 -0.74 -2.91
N PRO A 20 4.51 -0.54 -4.21
CA PRO A 20 3.16 -0.24 -4.71
C PRO A 20 2.10 -1.21 -4.22
N VAL A 21 2.40 -2.51 -4.15
CA VAL A 21 1.45 -3.54 -3.67
C VAL A 21 1.05 -3.32 -2.21
N ALA A 22 1.99 -2.98 -1.33
CA ALA A 22 1.68 -2.70 0.08
C ALA A 22 0.82 -1.43 0.21
N THR A 23 1.10 -0.43 -0.63
CA THR A 23 0.35 0.83 -0.66
C THR A 23 -1.10 0.59 -1.13
N ILE A 24 -1.30 -0.27 -2.12
CA ILE A 24 -2.64 -0.73 -2.55
C ILE A 24 -3.33 -1.48 -1.42
N ALA A 25 -2.66 -2.43 -0.78
CA ALA A 25 -3.23 -3.17 0.34
C ALA A 25 -3.77 -2.23 1.43
N TYR A 26 -3.04 -1.14 1.72
CA TYR A 26 -3.50 -0.13 2.66
C TYR A 26 -4.69 0.70 2.17
N SER A 27 -4.90 0.87 0.86
CA SER A 27 -6.12 1.52 0.34
C SER A 27 -7.37 0.68 0.68
N HIS A 28 -7.28 -0.66 0.58
CA HIS A 28 -8.35 -1.56 1.03
C HIS A 28 -8.60 -1.47 2.54
N VAL A 29 -7.53 -1.40 3.35
CA VAL A 29 -7.66 -1.22 4.80
C VAL A 29 -8.32 0.14 5.11
N ALA A 30 -7.88 1.22 4.46
CA ALA A 30 -8.43 2.56 4.65
C ALA A 30 -9.92 2.64 4.28
N ALA A 31 -10.34 1.92 3.22
CA ALA A 31 -11.74 1.85 2.82
C ALA A 31 -12.65 1.16 3.85
N ASN A 32 -12.09 0.32 4.74
CA ASN A 32 -12.85 -0.50 5.69
C ASN A 32 -12.60 -0.16 7.17
N ALA A 33 -11.57 0.63 7.48
CA ALA A 33 -11.21 1.02 8.83
C ALA A 33 -11.75 2.43 9.16
N PRO A 34 -12.86 2.56 9.92
CA PRO A 34 -13.49 3.86 10.17
C PRO A 34 -12.64 4.83 11.01
N ASN A 35 -11.56 4.34 11.61
CA ASN A 35 -10.58 5.12 12.37
C ASN A 35 -9.25 5.33 11.62
N PHE A 36 -9.19 5.05 10.31
CA PHE A 36 -8.04 5.34 9.47
C PHE A 36 -7.86 6.85 9.29
N LEU A 37 -6.66 7.36 9.60
CA LEU A 37 -6.39 8.80 9.58
C LEU A 37 -5.52 9.21 8.39
N VAL A 38 -4.35 8.59 8.25
CA VAL A 38 -3.39 8.88 7.17
C VAL A 38 -2.59 7.62 6.85
N LEU A 39 -2.14 7.54 5.60
CA LEU A 39 -1.20 6.54 5.13
C LEU A 39 0.15 7.21 4.88
N GLU A 40 1.22 6.60 5.37
CA GLU A 40 2.58 7.00 5.00
C GLU A 40 2.84 6.73 3.51
N PHE A 41 3.48 7.69 2.84
CA PHE A 41 3.81 7.60 1.42
C PHE A 41 5.06 8.45 1.15
N HIS A 42 6.12 7.84 0.61
CA HIS A 42 7.42 8.51 0.43
C HIS A 42 8.19 8.02 -0.81
N VAL A 43 7.50 7.90 -1.96
CA VAL A 43 8.03 7.21 -3.14
C VAL A 43 8.79 8.11 -4.13
N ASP A 44 8.83 9.42 -3.89
CA ASP A 44 9.29 10.43 -4.85
C ASP A 44 10.73 10.17 -5.37
N ASP A 45 11.57 9.50 -4.58
CA ASP A 45 12.97 9.21 -4.92
C ASP A 45 13.20 7.79 -5.49
N ILE A 46 12.14 7.05 -5.85
CA ILE A 46 12.22 5.65 -6.31
C ILE A 46 11.71 5.53 -7.77
N PRO A 47 12.60 5.64 -8.78
CA PRO A 47 12.20 5.70 -10.20
C PRO A 47 11.39 4.50 -10.68
N TRP A 48 11.65 3.30 -10.15
CA TRP A 48 11.02 2.05 -10.57
C TRP A 48 9.73 1.72 -9.81
N TYR A 49 9.30 2.57 -8.87
CA TYR A 49 8.20 2.24 -7.95
C TYR A 49 6.91 1.91 -8.68
N TYR A 50 6.51 2.76 -9.62
CA TYR A 50 5.29 2.57 -10.41
C TYR A 50 5.43 1.50 -11.47
N ASP A 51 6.66 1.24 -11.95
CA ASP A 51 6.94 0.23 -12.97
C ASP A 51 6.89 -1.19 -12.42
N LEU A 52 6.96 -1.38 -11.09
CA LEU A 52 6.90 -2.70 -10.44
C LEU A 52 5.53 -3.38 -10.57
N VAL A 53 4.48 -2.64 -10.94
CA VAL A 53 3.14 -3.17 -11.16
C VAL A 53 2.61 -2.77 -12.53
N THR A 54 1.71 -3.57 -13.08
CA THR A 54 1.02 -3.30 -14.35
C THR A 54 -0.49 -3.19 -14.14
N GLY A 55 -1.19 -2.54 -15.09
CA GLY A 55 -2.63 -2.31 -15.01
C GLY A 55 -2.98 -0.92 -14.49
N ALA A 56 -3.97 -0.82 -13.61
CA ALA A 56 -4.43 0.45 -13.05
C ALA A 56 -3.50 0.94 -11.93
N VAL A 57 -2.31 1.42 -12.31
CA VAL A 57 -1.29 1.90 -11.37
C VAL A 57 -1.89 3.01 -10.48
N PRO A 58 -1.91 2.83 -9.14
CA PRO A 58 -2.51 3.81 -8.26
C PRO A 58 -1.54 4.97 -8.04
N VAL A 59 -1.87 6.09 -8.65
CA VAL A 59 -1.13 7.34 -8.49
C VAL A 59 -1.80 8.17 -7.41
N VAL A 60 -1.01 8.64 -6.43
CA VAL A 60 -1.49 9.60 -5.43
C VAL A 60 -1.78 10.91 -6.14
N LYS A 61 -3.03 11.38 -6.05
CA LYS A 61 -3.48 12.63 -6.67
C LYS A 61 -4.09 13.52 -5.61
N ASN A 62 -3.61 14.76 -5.52
CA ASN A 62 -4.07 15.75 -4.53
C ASN A 62 -4.00 15.25 -3.07
N GLY A 63 -3.01 14.39 -2.75
CA GLY A 63 -2.85 13.80 -1.43
C GLY A 63 -3.76 12.60 -1.14
N TYR A 64 -4.49 12.08 -2.13
CA TYR A 64 -5.37 10.92 -1.97
C TYR A 64 -4.93 9.75 -2.87
N LEU A 65 -5.01 8.55 -2.32
CA LEU A 65 -4.79 7.29 -3.02
C LEU A 65 -6.15 6.67 -3.37
N PRO A 66 -6.44 6.36 -4.64
CA PRO A 66 -7.70 5.72 -5.01
C PRO A 66 -7.72 4.24 -4.60
N VAL A 67 -8.94 3.73 -4.35
CA VAL A 67 -9.19 2.29 -4.30
C VAL A 67 -9.48 1.84 -5.73
N LEU A 68 -8.86 0.74 -6.17
CA LEU A 68 -9.03 0.21 -7.51
C LEU A 68 -10.32 -0.63 -7.61
N ASP A 69 -11.05 -0.49 -8.72
CA ASP A 69 -12.32 -1.23 -8.95
C ASP A 69 -12.10 -2.68 -9.40
N ALA A 70 -10.91 -3.00 -9.92
CA ALA A 70 -10.57 -4.34 -10.37
C ALA A 70 -10.46 -5.33 -9.19
N PRO A 71 -10.84 -6.61 -9.37
CA PRO A 71 -10.79 -7.59 -8.29
C PRO A 71 -9.41 -7.76 -7.64
N GLY A 72 -9.40 -8.17 -6.37
CA GLY A 72 -8.16 -8.39 -5.62
C GLY A 72 -7.42 -7.07 -5.38
N TYR A 73 -6.13 -7.04 -5.72
CA TYR A 73 -5.31 -5.83 -5.65
C TYR A 73 -5.46 -4.92 -6.88
N GLY A 74 -6.21 -5.33 -7.91
CA GLY A 74 -6.43 -4.52 -9.12
C GLY A 74 -5.19 -4.25 -9.99
N VAL A 75 -4.05 -4.88 -9.68
CA VAL A 75 -2.80 -4.79 -10.43
C VAL A 75 -2.11 -6.16 -10.47
N GLU A 76 -1.21 -6.33 -11.43
CA GLU A 76 -0.31 -7.48 -11.53
C GLU A 76 1.14 -7.07 -11.30
N ILE A 77 2.00 -8.00 -10.86
CA ILE A 77 3.44 -7.74 -10.71
C ILE A 77 4.10 -7.65 -12.09
N ASN A 78 4.92 -6.61 -12.30
CA ASN A 78 5.81 -6.56 -13.44
C ASN A 78 7.09 -7.38 -13.17
N GLU A 79 7.14 -8.61 -13.68
CA GLU A 79 8.29 -9.50 -13.51
C GLU A 79 9.60 -9.00 -14.16
N GLU A 80 9.52 -8.09 -15.13
CA GLU A 80 10.70 -7.51 -15.78
C GLU A 80 11.43 -6.50 -14.88
N VAL A 81 10.68 -5.81 -14.03
CA VAL A 81 11.17 -4.78 -13.10
C VAL A 81 11.46 -5.36 -11.73
N ALA A 82 10.72 -6.40 -11.32
CA ALA A 82 10.93 -7.07 -10.05
C ALA A 82 12.39 -7.58 -9.95
N PRO A 83 13.16 -7.19 -8.91
CA PRO A 83 14.53 -7.65 -8.77
C PRO A 83 14.57 -9.19 -8.70
N ARG A 84 15.45 -9.79 -9.51
CA ARG A 84 15.63 -11.25 -9.62
C ARG A 84 16.18 -11.94 -8.38
N THR A 85 16.23 -11.26 -7.23
CA THR A 85 16.50 -11.87 -5.94
C THR A 85 15.32 -12.76 -5.53
N ARG A 86 15.17 -13.88 -6.25
CA ARG A 86 14.26 -14.98 -5.92
C ARG A 86 14.76 -15.61 -4.64
N ILE A 87 14.24 -15.16 -3.51
CA ILE A 87 14.11 -16.04 -2.36
C ILE A 87 13.05 -17.07 -2.78
N HIS A 88 13.48 -18.26 -3.20
CA HIS A 88 12.57 -19.37 -3.44
C HIS A 88 11.96 -19.78 -2.11
N ILE A 89 10.83 -19.16 -1.76
CA ILE A 89 9.96 -19.67 -0.71
C ILE A 89 9.32 -20.93 -1.30
N LYS A 90 9.87 -22.10 -0.98
CA LYS A 90 9.23 -23.36 -1.33
C LYS A 90 7.88 -23.39 -0.60
N SER A 91 6.79 -23.45 -1.35
CA SER A 91 5.51 -23.92 -0.83
C SER A 91 5.74 -25.34 -0.32
N THR A 92 5.58 -25.56 0.97
CA THR A 92 5.30 -26.90 1.51
C THR A 92 3.91 -27.35 1.09
#